data_AF-A0A1G2KQH2-F1
#
_entry.id   AF-A0A1G2KQH2-F1
#
_cell.length_a   1.000
_cell.length_b   1.000
_cell.length_c   1.000
_cell.angle_alpha   90.00
_cell.angle_beta   90.00
_cell.angle_gamma   90.00
#
_symmetry.space_group_name_H-M   'P 1'
#
loop_
_entity.id
_entity.type
_entity.pdbx_description
1 polymer ?
#
loop_
_entity_poly.entity_id
_entity_poly.type
_entity_poly.pdbx_seq_one_letter_code
_entity_poly.pdbx_strand_id
1 'polypeptide(L)'
;MQKSGISVRGFTPDDLSLEWYRARVGRLDHSFKYLNKNDYSGKCPIEIGDDFIQTSSLRFMQGVFLEYPDVAHAMRQIFEMLWACRPEKIEGAKMGKNGE
;
A
#
# COMPACT_ATOMS: atom_id res chain seq x y z
N MET A 1 24.31 -3.31 6.05
CA MET A 1 23.36 -2.41 5.39
C MET A 1 22.51 -1.79 6.49
N GLN A 2 22.66 -0.49 6.75
CA GLN A 2 21.91 0.20 7.81
C GLN A 2 20.44 0.20 7.41
N LYS A 3 19.54 -0.33 8.24
CA LYS A 3 18.09 -0.18 8.03
C LYS A 3 17.82 1.32 8.11
N SER A 4 17.45 1.95 7.00
CA SER A 4 16.80 3.26 7.05
C SER A 4 15.60 3.06 7.97
N GLY A 5 15.56 3.71 9.14
CA GLY A 5 14.54 3.49 10.18
C GLY A 5 13.12 3.91 9.78
N ILE A 6 12.84 3.98 8.49
CA ILE A 6 11.56 4.31 7.89
C ILE A 6 10.78 3.00 7.77
N SER A 7 9.67 2.92 8.50
CA SER A 7 8.68 1.86 8.33
C SER A 7 7.61 2.31 7.36
N VAL A 8 7.05 1.37 6.59
CA VAL A 8 5.97 1.66 5.64
C VAL A 8 4.86 0.66 5.85
N ARG A 9 3.62 1.15 5.95
CA ARG A 9 2.43 0.30 5.86
C ARG A 9 1.61 0.71 4.65
N GLY A 10 1.02 -0.27 3.96
CA GLY A 10 0.25 0.04 2.76
C GLY A 10 -0.67 -1.05 2.26
N PHE A 11 -1.57 -0.65 1.39
CA PHE A 11 -2.43 -1.56 0.63
C PHE A 11 -1.96 -1.60 -0.81
N THR A 12 -1.97 -2.78 -1.42
CA THR A 12 -1.52 -2.93 -2.81
C THR A 12 -2.24 -4.12 -3.46
N PRO A 13 -2.55 -4.10 -4.78
CA PRO A 13 -3.15 -5.26 -5.42
C PRO A 13 -2.21 -6.47 -5.38
N ASP A 14 -2.78 -7.66 -5.25
CA ASP A 14 -2.04 -8.92 -5.38
C ASP A 14 -1.72 -9.16 -6.87
N ASP A 15 -0.60 -8.61 -7.34
CA ASP A 15 -0.16 -8.69 -8.74
C ASP A 15 1.29 -9.20 -8.85
N LEU A 16 1.57 -9.96 -9.91
CA LEU A 16 2.91 -10.52 -10.20
C LEU A 16 3.95 -9.42 -10.45
N SER A 17 3.55 -8.26 -10.96
CA SER A 17 4.43 -7.11 -11.16
C SER A 17 5.06 -6.59 -9.85
N LEU A 18 4.57 -7.02 -8.68
CA LEU A 18 5.10 -6.66 -7.37
C LEU A 18 6.00 -7.73 -6.74
N GLU A 19 6.36 -8.81 -7.45
CA GLU A 19 7.28 -9.84 -6.93
C GLU A 19 8.62 -9.27 -6.46
N TRP A 20 9.20 -8.33 -7.22
CA TRP A 20 10.43 -7.64 -6.84
C TRP A 20 10.27 -6.89 -5.52
N TYR A 21 9.08 -6.33 -5.27
CA TYR A 21 8.79 -5.58 -4.06
C TYR A 21 8.61 -6.54 -2.87
N ARG A 22 7.91 -7.66 -3.04
CA ARG A 22 7.78 -8.73 -2.02
C ARG A 22 9.15 -9.23 -1.55
N ALA A 23 10.06 -9.49 -2.50
CA ALA A 23 11.42 -9.93 -2.19
C ALA A 23 12.20 -8.89 -1.37
N ARG A 24 11.84 -7.61 -1.48
CA ARG A 24 12.48 -6.48 -0.79
C ARG A 24 11.84 -6.15 0.55
N VAL A 25 10.52 -6.36 0.70
CA VAL A 25 9.78 -6.16 1.96
C VAL A 25 10.39 -6.99 3.08
N GLY A 26 10.81 -8.24 2.82
CA GLY A 26 11.50 -9.06 3.83
C GLY A 26 12.84 -8.49 4.34
N ARG A 27 13.38 -7.45 3.69
CA ARG A 27 14.63 -6.77 4.06
C ARG A 27 14.41 -5.38 4.68
N LEU A 28 13.19 -4.85 4.60
CA LEU A 28 12.80 -3.52 5.09
C LEU A 28 11.73 -3.67 6.18
N ASP A 29 11.52 -2.62 7.00
CA ASP A 29 10.45 -2.63 8.02
C ASP A 29 9.10 -2.25 7.39
N HIS A 30 8.73 -2.97 6.35
CA HIS A 30 7.58 -2.67 5.51
C HIS A 30 6.51 -3.74 5.72
N SER A 31 5.24 -3.36 5.80
CA SER A 31 4.11 -4.28 5.95
C SER A 31 2.99 -3.92 5.00
N PHE A 32 2.55 -4.88 4.18
CA PHE A 32 1.54 -4.64 3.16
C PHE A 32 0.39 -5.63 3.27
N LYS A 33 -0.84 -5.11 3.15
CA LYS A 33 -2.04 -5.93 2.96
C LYS A 33 -2.35 -5.99 1.48
N TYR A 34 -2.34 -7.20 0.93
CA TYR A 34 -2.62 -7.44 -0.48
C TYR A 34 -4.14 -7.48 -0.71
N LEU A 35 -4.58 -6.78 -1.75
CA LEU A 35 -5.98 -6.66 -2.13
C LEU A 35 -6.24 -7.52 -3.36
N ASN A 36 -7.41 -8.16 -3.42
CA ASN A 36 -7.84 -8.78 -4.67
C ASN A 36 -7.84 -7.71 -5.77
N LYS A 37 -7.19 -8.00 -6.90
CA LYS A 37 -7.09 -7.07 -8.02
C LYS A 37 -8.46 -6.56 -8.50
N ASN A 38 -9.51 -7.36 -8.37
CA ASN A 38 -10.88 -6.97 -8.74
C ASN A 38 -11.49 -5.98 -7.75
N ASP A 39 -11.08 -6.00 -6.48
CA ASP A 39 -11.52 -5.04 -5.46
C ASP A 39 -10.70 -3.74 -5.51
N TYR A 40 -9.54 -3.78 -6.17
CA TYR A 40 -8.60 -2.66 -6.26
C TYR A 40 -8.93 -1.77 -7.46
N SER A 41 -9.67 -0.69 -7.22
CA SER A 41 -10.01 0.33 -8.23
C SER A 41 -9.00 1.49 -8.29
N GLY A 42 -7.97 1.48 -7.45
CA GLY A 42 -7.01 2.58 -7.30
C GLY A 42 -6.17 2.80 -8.55
N LYS A 43 -6.37 3.94 -9.23
CA LYS A 43 -5.52 4.40 -10.34
C LYS A 43 -4.45 5.41 -9.91
N CYS A 44 -4.47 5.79 -8.62
CA CYS A 44 -3.63 6.82 -8.04
C CYS A 44 -3.20 6.35 -6.65
N PRO A 45 -1.89 6.24 -6.35
CA PRO A 45 -1.41 5.99 -5.01
C PRO A 45 -1.69 7.19 -4.12
N ILE A 46 -1.97 6.93 -2.84
CA ILE A 46 -2.00 7.96 -1.80
C ILE A 46 -0.90 7.58 -0.80
N GLU A 47 -0.01 8.53 -0.53
CA GLU A 47 1.01 8.41 0.49
C GLU A 47 0.70 9.41 1.60
N ILE A 48 0.84 8.95 2.84
CA ILE A 48 0.57 9.72 4.05
C ILE A 48 1.89 9.82 4.80
N GLY A 49 2.45 11.02 4.88
CA GLY A 49 3.60 11.33 5.72
C GLY A 49 3.17 11.76 7.12
N ASP A 50 4.09 12.36 7.87
CA ASP A 50 3.81 12.85 9.23
C ASP A 50 2.78 14.00 9.22
N ASP A 51 3.02 14.99 8.37
CA ASP A 51 2.24 16.24 8.27
C ASP A 51 1.77 16.56 6.85
N PHE A 52 1.92 15.60 5.94
CA PHE A 52 1.54 15.77 4.54
C PHE A 52 0.82 14.56 3.96
N ILE A 53 0.09 14.80 2.88
CA ILE A 53 -0.36 13.75 1.97
C ILE A 53 0.15 14.05 0.57
N GLN A 54 0.42 13.00 -0.20
CA GLN A 54 0.71 13.15 -1.62
C GLN A 54 0.02 12.08 -2.44
N THR A 55 -0.28 12.44 -3.69
CA THR A 55 -0.83 11.51 -4.67
C THR A 55 -0.30 11.86 -6.05
N SER A 56 -0.02 10.85 -6.85
CA SER A 56 0.57 11.01 -8.18
C SER A 56 -0.18 10.19 -9.23
N SER A 57 -0.77 10.86 -10.22
CA SER A 57 -1.41 10.19 -11.35
C SER A 57 -0.47 10.17 -12.54
N LEU A 58 0.12 9.02 -12.82
CA LEU A 58 0.91 8.82 -14.04
C LEU A 58 0.05 8.93 -15.31
N ARG A 59 -1.24 8.60 -15.22
CA ARG A 59 -2.17 8.73 -16.35
C ARG A 59 -2.35 10.18 -16.79
N PHE A 60 -2.41 11.11 -15.82
CA PHE A 60 -2.64 12.53 -16.07
C PHE A 60 -1.37 13.37 -15.95
N MET A 61 -0.23 12.73 -15.64
CA MET A 61 1.06 13.40 -15.40
C MET A 61 0.95 14.51 -14.35
N GLN A 62 0.19 14.25 -13.29
CA GLN A 62 -0.09 15.22 -12.23
C GLN A 62 0.27 14.64 -10.87
N GLY A 63 0.89 15.47 -10.03
CA GLY A 63 1.09 15.21 -8.61
C GLY A 63 0.37 16.29 -7.80
N VAL A 64 -0.23 15.89 -6.68
CA VAL A 64 -0.74 16.81 -5.67
C VAL A 64 0.04 16.53 -4.39
N PHE A 65 0.60 17.57 -3.81
CA PHE A 65 1.29 17.55 -2.53
C PHE A 65 0.60 18.55 -1.60
N LEU A 66 0.22 18.10 -0.41
CA LEU A 66 -0.50 18.92 0.56
C LEU A 66 0.18 18.82 1.92
N GLU A 67 0.84 19.90 2.33
CA GLU A 67 1.38 20.09 3.68
C GLU A 67 0.29 20.64 4.60
N TYR A 68 -0.60 19.75 5.04
CA TYR A 68 -1.70 20.12 5.92
C TYR A 68 -1.87 19.03 6.99
N PRO A 69 -1.34 19.25 8.21
CA PRO A 69 -1.33 18.26 9.29
C PRO A 69 -2.71 17.68 9.60
N ASP A 70 -3.76 18.51 9.67
CA ASP A 70 -5.11 18.05 9.99
C ASP A 70 -5.64 17.05 8.94
N VAL A 71 -5.36 17.30 7.66
CA VAL A 71 -5.71 16.37 6.58
C VAL A 71 -4.88 15.10 6.66
N ALA A 72 -3.57 15.20 6.94
CA ALA A 72 -2.72 14.04 7.11
C ALA A 72 -3.18 13.16 8.29
N HIS A 73 -3.55 13.76 9.42
CA HIS A 73 -4.11 13.08 10.58
C HIS A 73 -5.44 12.39 10.27
N ALA A 74 -6.37 13.08 9.59
CA ALA A 74 -7.63 12.49 9.17
C ALA A 74 -7.43 11.29 8.23
N MET A 75 -6.55 11.43 7.24
CA MET A 75 -6.21 10.35 6.32
C MET A 75 -5.53 9.17 7.03
N ARG A 76 -4.68 9.44 8.03
CA ARG A 76 -4.08 8.40 8.87
C ARG A 76 -5.14 7.64 9.67
N GLN A 77 -6.12 8.33 10.24
CA GLN A 77 -7.21 7.66 10.96
C GLN A 77 -8.02 6.74 10.02
N ILE A 78 -8.36 7.22 8.82
CA ILE A 78 -9.03 6.40 7.79
C ILE A 78 -8.16 5.18 7.46
N PHE A 79 -6.85 5.37 7.26
CA PHE A 79 -5.91 4.28 7.01
C PHE A 79 -5.93 3.25 8.15
N GLU A 80 -5.81 3.67 9.42
CA GLU A 80 -5.81 2.76 10.56
C GLU A 80 -7.13 1.99 10.70
N MET A 81 -8.28 2.65 10.45
CA MET A 81 -9.59 1.98 10.45
C MET A 81 -9.64 0.87 9.40
N LEU A 82 -9.25 1.19 8.15
CA LEU A 82 -9.21 0.19 7.08
C LEU A 82 -8.18 -0.91 7.35
N TRP A 83 -7.05 -0.54 7.97
CA TRP A 83 -6.00 -1.47 8.37
C TRP A 83 -6.53 -2.45 9.41
N ALA A 84 -7.21 -1.99 10.46
CA ALA A 84 -7.77 -2.84 11.49
C ALA A 84 -8.90 -3.76 10.96
N CYS A 85 -9.74 -3.26 10.06
CA CYS A 85 -10.88 -4.04 9.54
C CYS A 85 -10.51 -5.14 8.53
N ARG A 86 -9.31 -5.10 7.92
CA ARG A 86 -8.89 -6.11 6.93
C ARG A 86 -8.18 -7.29 7.62
N PRO A 87 -8.59 -8.54 7.39
CA PRO A 87 -7.81 -9.70 7.83
C PRO A 87 -6.41 -9.73 7.18
N GLU A 88 -5.41 -10.28 7.88
CA GLU A 88 -4.00 -10.31 7.41
C GLU A 88 -3.76 -11.22 6.20
N LYS A 89 -4.72 -12.10 5.86
CA LYS A 89 -4.65 -13.03 4.73
C LYS A 89 -5.75 -12.72 3.71
N ILE A 90 -5.41 -12.80 2.42
CA ILE A 90 -6.41 -12.99 1.37
C ILE A 90 -6.98 -14.40 1.57
N GLU A 91 -8.06 -14.54 2.33
CA GLU A 91 -8.88 -15.74 2.25
C GLU A 91 -9.46 -15.80 0.83
N GLY A 92 -8.93 -16.72 0.02
CA GLY A 92 -9.46 -16.97 -1.33
C GLY A 92 -8.48 -16.81 -2.50
N ALA A 93 -7.20 -16.49 -2.26
CA ALA A 93 -6.18 -16.77 -3.26
C ALA A 93 -6.00 -18.30 -3.33
N LYS A 94 -6.86 -18.99 -4.11
CA LYS A 94 -6.58 -20.35 -4.53
C LYS A 94 -5.18 -20.31 -5.12
N MET A 95 -4.22 -20.98 -4.47
CA MET A 95 -2.99 -21.37 -5.14
C MET A 95 -3.43 -22.03 -6.43
N GLY A 96 -3.16 -21.39 -7.57
CA GLY A 96 -3.26 -22.04 -8.86
C GLY A 96 -2.44 -23.32 -8.72
N LYS A 97 -3.12 -24.46 -8.80
CA LYS A 97 -2.46 -25.74 -8.96
C LYS A 97 -1.71 -25.66 -10.29
N ASN A 98 -0.45 -25.28 -10.24
CA ASN A 98 0.49 -25.71 -11.26
C ASN A 98 0.76 -27.18 -10.96
N GLY A 99 0.06 -28.05 -11.66
CA GLY A 99 0.17 -29.49 -11.48
C GLY A 99 -1.01 -30.22 -12.09
N GLU A 100 -1.06 -30.25 -13.42
CA GLU A 100 -1.29 -31.43 -14.28
C GLU A 100 -1.08 -31.04 -15.75
#